data_AF-A0A232EYP0-F1
#
_entry.id   AF-A0A232EYP0-F1
#
_cell.length_a   1.000
_cell.length_b   1.000
_cell.length_c   1.000
_cell.angle_alpha   90.00
_cell.angle_beta   90.00
_cell.angle_gamma   90.00
#
_symmetry.space_group_name_H-M   'P 1'
#
loop_
_entity.id
_entity.type
_entity.pdbx_description
1 polymer ?
#
loop_
_entity_poly.entity_id
_entity_poly.type
_entity_poly.pdbx_seq_one_letter_code
_entity_poly.pdbx_strand_id
1 'polypeptide(L)'
;MIEKVVVEPQCATARERASEGLFGDAAPRAAESRSSRCFVRSMSWLASILRCALLGLVLFRFGICDEHEYRLTKYLLDGYDAGVRPAKNSSQPLDEKNQILTTNCWLTQAWTDHHLRWNASEFAGIHVIRVPYNRVWRPDTILYNNADPQYSSAVINTNVIVRHTGEVVWLSHGIFRSSCDIDVEFFPFDEQRCVLKWASWTYDGYQLELERQSEQGDVTNYQANGEFDLVDFTATRNIQYYSCCPEPYPDITYEIRLRRRPMFYVFNLILPCLLINGI
;
A
#
# COMPACT_ATOMS: atom_id res chain seq x y z
N MET A 1 -28.50 10.41 1.66
CA MET A 1 -27.30 11.26 1.68
C MET A 1 -26.24 10.44 0.97
N ILE A 2 -25.76 10.88 -0.19
CA ILE A 2 -24.78 10.12 -0.97
C ILE A 2 -23.40 10.41 -0.38
N GLU A 3 -22.63 9.38 -0.08
CA GLU A 3 -21.26 9.55 0.42
C GLU A 3 -20.32 9.85 -0.74
N LYS A 4 -19.64 10.99 -0.67
CA LYS A 4 -18.64 11.38 -1.67
C LYS A 4 -17.27 10.91 -1.25
N VAL A 5 -16.61 10.20 -2.16
CA VAL A 5 -15.24 9.70 -1.98
C VAL A 5 -14.38 10.22 -3.10
N VAL A 6 -13.40 11.05 -2.76
CA VAL A 6 -12.38 11.53 -3.69
C VAL A 6 -11.28 10.48 -3.75
N VAL A 7 -10.86 10.10 -4.96
CA VAL A 7 -9.77 9.14 -5.19
C VAL A 7 -8.68 9.78 -6.05
N GLU A 8 -7.43 9.68 -5.60
CA GLU A 8 -6.25 10.14 -6.33
C GLU A 8 -5.07 9.15 -6.16
N PRO A 9 -4.74 8.36 -7.19
CA PRO A 9 -3.51 7.60 -7.26
C PRO A 9 -2.35 8.48 -7.76
N GLN A 10 -1.23 8.43 -7.05
CA GLN A 10 0.03 9.07 -7.42
C GLN A 10 1.05 7.96 -7.70
N CYS A 11 1.41 7.74 -8.97
CA CYS A 11 2.21 6.58 -9.37
C CYS A 11 3.69 6.94 -9.56
N ALA A 12 4.56 6.29 -8.81
CA ALA A 12 5.99 6.52 -8.78
C ALA A 12 6.74 5.78 -9.91
N THR A 13 6.30 4.61 -10.37
CA THR A 13 6.94 3.86 -11.47
C THR A 13 6.03 2.78 -12.06
N ALA A 14 6.11 2.56 -13.38
CA ALA A 14 5.75 1.28 -14.00
C ALA A 14 7.02 0.42 -14.09
N ARG A 15 7.05 -0.79 -13.53
CA ARG A 15 8.24 -1.67 -13.60
C ARG A 15 7.85 -3.06 -14.06
N GLU A 16 8.44 -3.52 -15.15
CA GLU A 16 8.44 -4.93 -15.52
C GLU A 16 9.45 -5.66 -14.62
N ARG A 17 9.03 -6.79 -14.01
CA ARG A 17 9.75 -7.40 -12.90
C ARG A 17 11.00 -8.15 -13.39
N ALA A 18 12.19 -7.58 -13.14
CA ALA A 18 13.43 -8.35 -13.03
C ALA A 18 13.62 -8.79 -11.56
N SER A 19 13.76 -10.10 -11.34
CA SER A 19 13.97 -10.71 -10.02
C SER A 19 15.44 -10.69 -9.61
N GLU A 20 15.80 -9.92 -8.59
CA GLU A 20 17.05 -10.11 -7.84
C GLU A 20 16.79 -9.95 -6.35
N GLY A 21 17.07 -11.02 -5.60
CA GLY A 21 17.12 -11.01 -4.14
C GLY A 21 18.55 -10.79 -3.69
N LEU A 22 18.74 -9.96 -2.66
CA LEU A 22 20.00 -9.82 -1.93
C LEU A 22 19.68 -9.15 -0.58
N PHE A 23 20.16 -9.78 0.49
CA PHE A 23 21.01 -9.21 1.55
C PHE A 23 20.82 -9.97 2.88
N GLY A 24 21.88 -10.66 3.31
CA GLY A 24 22.04 -11.23 4.63
C GLY A 24 23.32 -10.67 5.26
N ASP A 25 23.19 -10.31 6.53
CA ASP A 25 23.96 -9.31 7.27
C ASP A 25 25.44 -9.65 7.56
N ALA A 26 26.25 -8.58 7.64
CA ALA A 26 27.60 -8.58 8.17
C ALA A 26 27.60 -8.27 9.69
N ALA A 27 28.22 -9.14 10.49
CA ALA A 27 28.47 -8.92 11.91
C ALA A 27 29.82 -8.23 12.15
N PRO A 28 29.97 -7.31 13.14
CA PRO A 28 31.27 -6.80 13.51
C PRO A 28 31.87 -7.52 14.73
N ARG A 29 33.18 -7.77 14.66
CA ARG A 29 34.06 -8.11 15.79
C ARG A 29 34.49 -6.84 16.52
N ALA A 30 34.72 -6.93 17.83
CA ALA A 30 35.52 -5.95 18.57
C ALA A 30 36.46 -6.67 19.56
N ALA A 31 37.68 -6.16 19.65
CA ALA A 31 38.80 -6.68 20.44
C ALA A 31 39.14 -5.75 21.63
N GLU A 32 39.57 -6.38 22.73
CA GLU A 32 40.64 -6.01 23.69
C GLU A 32 41.04 -4.54 23.99
N SER A 33 40.99 -4.11 25.28
CA SER A 33 42.10 -4.27 26.27
C SER A 33 42.08 -3.24 27.43
N ARG A 34 42.58 -3.69 28.61
CA ARG A 34 43.33 -2.98 29.70
C ARG A 34 42.63 -1.86 30.51
N SER A 35 42.90 -1.59 31.80
CA SER A 35 43.71 -2.17 32.88
C SER A 35 43.49 -1.39 34.21
N SER A 36 43.52 -2.08 35.36
CA SER A 36 44.03 -1.66 36.68
C SER A 36 43.35 -0.54 37.52
N ARG A 37 42.80 -0.91 38.70
CA ARG A 37 43.50 -0.82 40.02
C ARG A 37 42.60 -1.23 41.21
N CYS A 38 43.19 -2.00 42.13
CA CYS A 38 42.65 -2.40 43.43
C CYS A 38 42.48 -1.22 44.40
N PHE A 39 41.44 -1.26 45.23
CA PHE A 39 41.53 -0.78 46.62
C PHE A 39 40.71 -1.67 47.55
N VAL A 40 41.32 -1.96 48.70
CA VAL A 40 40.93 -2.95 49.70
C VAL A 40 40.08 -2.28 50.79
N ARG A 41 38.86 -2.80 51.09
CA ARG A 41 38.38 -3.13 52.46
C ARG A 41 36.85 -3.28 52.58
N SER A 42 36.47 -4.40 53.19
CA SER A 42 35.59 -4.50 54.36
C SER A 42 34.08 -4.28 54.20
N MET A 43 33.36 -5.41 54.29
CA MET A 43 32.13 -5.61 55.08
C MET A 43 31.00 -4.57 54.92
N SER A 44 30.07 -4.83 54.00
CA SER A 44 28.70 -4.32 54.04
C SER A 44 27.78 -5.14 53.12
N TRP A 45 27.72 -6.46 53.32
CA TRP A 45 26.88 -7.36 52.51
C TRP A 45 25.37 -7.25 52.81
N LEU A 46 24.97 -6.52 53.86
CA LEU A 46 23.56 -6.39 54.26
C LEU A 46 22.86 -5.13 53.70
N ALA A 47 23.60 -4.07 53.37
CA ALA A 47 23.00 -2.82 52.87
C ALA A 47 22.70 -2.82 51.36
N SER A 48 23.41 -3.63 50.57
CA SER A 48 23.17 -3.76 49.11
C SER A 48 21.93 -4.60 48.80
N ILE A 49 21.58 -5.56 49.66
CA ILE A 49 20.37 -6.40 49.50
C ILE A 49 19.11 -5.54 49.73
N LEU A 50 19.12 -4.64 50.72
CA LEU A 50 18.00 -3.73 50.99
C LEU A 50 17.81 -2.65 49.92
N ARG A 51 18.88 -2.14 49.30
CA ARG A 51 18.76 -1.20 48.17
C ARG A 51 18.28 -1.88 46.89
N CYS A 52 18.70 -3.10 46.61
CA CYS A 52 18.16 -3.89 45.48
C CYS A 52 16.71 -4.32 45.72
N ALA A 53 16.31 -4.62 46.97
CA ALA A 53 14.92 -4.95 47.31
C ALA A 53 13.97 -3.74 47.17
N LEU A 54 14.42 -2.54 47.54
CA LEU A 54 13.64 -1.31 47.36
C LEU A 54 13.56 -0.87 45.89
N LEU A 55 14.63 -1.01 45.10
CA LEU A 55 14.58 -0.81 43.64
C LEU A 55 13.72 -1.86 42.93
N GLY A 56 13.74 -3.11 43.40
CA GLY A 56 12.85 -4.18 42.93
C GLY A 56 11.38 -3.90 43.24
N LEU A 57 11.08 -3.32 44.40
CA LEU A 57 9.71 -2.92 44.80
C LEU A 57 9.21 -1.66 44.07
N VAL A 58 10.10 -0.73 43.69
CA VAL A 58 9.74 0.44 42.88
C VAL A 58 9.52 0.05 41.40
N LEU A 59 10.27 -0.92 40.88
CA LEU A 59 10.03 -1.48 39.54
C LEU A 59 8.83 -2.42 39.46
N PHE A 60 8.31 -2.90 40.60
CA PHE A 60 7.11 -3.75 40.64
C PHE A 60 5.79 -2.96 40.56
N ARG A 61 5.84 -1.62 40.49
CA ARG A 61 4.64 -0.76 40.57
C ARG A 61 4.19 -0.08 39.27
N PHE A 62 4.82 -0.34 38.12
CA PHE A 62 4.31 0.13 36.82
C PHE A 62 4.40 -0.96 35.76
N GLY A 63 3.41 -1.84 35.79
CA GLY A 63 3.18 -2.86 34.77
C GLY A 63 1.72 -3.31 34.79
N ILE A 64 0.78 -2.36 34.81
CA ILE A 64 -0.60 -2.67 34.44
C ILE A 64 -0.61 -2.74 32.91
N CYS A 65 -0.16 -3.88 32.39
CA CYS A 65 -0.60 -4.34 31.08
C CYS A 65 -2.06 -4.76 31.27
N ASP A 66 -2.96 -4.28 30.42
CA ASP A 66 -4.40 -4.42 30.60
C ASP A 66 -4.81 -5.91 30.66
N GLU A 67 -4.98 -6.41 31.89
CA GLU A 67 -5.29 -7.81 32.20
C GLU A 67 -6.66 -8.22 31.62
N HIS A 68 -7.52 -7.24 31.37
CA HIS A 68 -8.84 -7.43 30.77
C HIS A 68 -8.76 -7.67 29.25
N GLU A 69 -7.91 -6.93 28.54
CA GLU A 69 -7.69 -7.09 27.09
C GLU A 69 -6.97 -8.41 26.77
N TYR A 70 -6.00 -8.81 27.60
CA TYR A 70 -5.33 -10.11 27.48
C TYR A 70 -6.29 -11.28 27.69
N ARG A 71 -7.16 -11.21 28.72
CA ARG A 71 -8.14 -12.27 29.01
C ARG A 71 -9.23 -12.37 27.94
N LEU A 72 -9.67 -11.25 27.36
CA LEU A 72 -10.67 -11.22 26.30
C LEU A 72 -10.12 -11.78 24.98
N THR A 73 -8.89 -11.40 24.62
CA THR A 73 -8.20 -11.89 23.41
C THR A 73 -7.96 -13.40 23.48
N LYS A 74 -7.59 -13.90 24.67
CA LYS A 74 -7.38 -15.33 24.92
C LYS A 74 -8.69 -16.13 24.89
N TYR A 75 -9.80 -15.56 25.36
CA TYR A 75 -11.13 -16.17 25.28
C TYR A 75 -11.68 -16.21 23.84
N LEU A 76 -11.42 -15.17 23.04
CA LEU A 76 -11.90 -15.05 21.67
C LEU A 76 -11.14 -15.95 20.67
N LEU A 77 -9.89 -16.32 20.98
CA LEU A 77 -9.01 -17.09 20.08
C LEU A 77 -8.87 -18.56 20.49
N ASP A 78 -9.56 -19.00 21.53
CA ASP A 78 -9.53 -20.39 21.98
C ASP A 78 -10.35 -21.26 21.00
N GLY A 79 -9.67 -22.10 20.23
CA GLY A 79 -10.28 -22.96 19.20
C GLY A 79 -10.34 -22.39 17.78
N TYR A 80 -9.69 -21.26 17.51
CA TYR A 80 -9.59 -20.70 16.16
C TYR A 80 -8.36 -21.23 15.42
N ASP A 81 -8.56 -22.20 14.51
CA ASP A 81 -7.51 -22.69 13.61
C ASP A 81 -7.41 -21.81 12.37
N ALA A 82 -6.52 -20.81 12.42
CA ALA A 82 -6.26 -19.88 11.31
C ALA A 82 -5.54 -20.53 10.11
N GLY A 83 -5.24 -21.83 10.17
CA GLY A 83 -4.44 -22.56 9.18
C GLY A 83 -5.22 -23.43 8.18
N VAL A 84 -6.55 -23.54 8.28
CA VAL A 84 -7.31 -24.52 7.49
C VAL A 84 -8.22 -23.87 6.44
N ARG A 85 -7.78 -23.89 5.18
CA ARG A 85 -8.57 -23.52 3.99
C ARG A 85 -9.14 -24.78 3.32
N PRO A 86 -10.47 -24.94 3.12
CA PRO A 86 -11.00 -26.02 2.30
C PRO A 86 -11.35 -25.51 0.90
N ALA A 87 -10.44 -25.71 -0.05
CA ALA A 87 -10.81 -25.89 -1.45
C ALA A 87 -9.80 -26.82 -2.13
N LYS A 88 -10.27 -28.01 -2.53
CA LYS A 88 -9.57 -28.95 -3.40
C LYS A 88 -9.79 -28.49 -4.85
N ASN A 89 -8.67 -28.34 -5.57
CA ASN A 89 -8.52 -27.90 -6.96
C ASN A 89 -8.86 -26.43 -7.26
N SER A 90 -7.81 -25.62 -7.32
CA SER A 90 -7.75 -24.47 -8.22
C SER A 90 -6.86 -24.86 -9.40
N SER A 91 -7.42 -24.84 -10.61
CA SER A 91 -6.67 -24.86 -11.85
C SER A 91 -5.54 -23.83 -11.80
N GLN A 92 -4.35 -24.24 -12.22
CA GLN A 92 -3.22 -23.33 -12.40
C GLN A 92 -3.66 -22.17 -13.30
N PRO A 93 -3.46 -20.90 -12.93
CA PRO A 93 -3.53 -19.83 -13.91
C PRO A 93 -2.36 -20.01 -14.88
N LEU A 94 -2.72 -20.11 -16.15
CA LEU A 94 -1.83 -20.05 -17.29
C LEU A 94 -0.95 -18.80 -17.17
N ASP A 95 0.36 -19.01 -17.08
CA ASP A 95 1.39 -17.98 -17.14
C ASP A 95 2.13 -18.22 -18.46
N GLU A 96 2.03 -17.30 -19.42
CA GLU A 96 2.75 -17.45 -20.69
C GLU A 96 3.45 -16.17 -21.18
N LYS A 97 2.92 -14.95 -20.96
CA LYS A 97 3.50 -13.69 -21.52
C LYS A 97 2.73 -12.45 -21.04
N ASN A 98 2.51 -12.33 -19.74
CA ASN A 98 1.23 -11.87 -19.19
C ASN A 98 0.94 -10.36 -19.19
N GLN A 99 0.98 -9.61 -20.30
CA GLN A 99 0.19 -8.36 -20.51
C GLN A 99 -0.29 -7.60 -19.22
N ILE A 100 0.66 -7.23 -18.34
CA ILE A 100 0.39 -6.73 -16.98
C ILE A 100 1.28 -5.52 -16.76
N LEU A 101 0.65 -4.42 -16.37
CA LEU A 101 1.33 -3.24 -15.89
C LEU A 101 1.44 -3.34 -14.35
N THR A 102 2.67 -3.28 -13.82
CA THR A 102 2.90 -3.13 -12.38
C THR A 102 3.26 -1.69 -12.07
N THR A 103 2.42 -0.99 -11.30
CA THR A 103 2.62 0.39 -10.87
C THR A 103 2.78 0.49 -9.37
N ASN A 104 3.78 1.22 -8.89
CA ASN A 104 3.85 1.60 -7.48
C ASN A 104 3.14 2.93 -7.27
N CYS A 105 2.05 2.98 -6.49
CA CYS A 105 1.28 4.21 -6.31
C CYS A 105 0.84 4.46 -4.86
N TRP A 106 0.74 5.74 -4.49
CA TRP A 106 0.01 6.20 -3.32
C TRP A 106 -1.44 6.48 -3.70
N LEU A 107 -2.39 5.82 -3.06
CA LEU A 107 -3.82 6.05 -3.25
C LEU A 107 -4.34 6.91 -2.09
N THR A 108 -4.67 8.15 -2.39
CA THR A 108 -5.32 9.08 -1.47
C THR A 108 -6.82 8.95 -1.63
N GLN A 109 -7.51 8.68 -0.52
CA GLN A 109 -8.96 8.66 -0.44
C GLN A 109 -9.41 9.70 0.57
N ALA A 110 -10.38 10.54 0.22
CA ALA A 110 -10.96 11.52 1.13
C ALA A 110 -12.48 11.46 1.12
N TRP A 111 -13.10 11.47 2.30
CA TRP A 111 -14.55 11.51 2.47
C TRP A 111 -14.91 12.34 3.70
N THR A 112 -16.20 12.62 3.88
CA THR A 112 -16.70 13.33 5.07
C THR A 112 -17.61 12.42 5.87
N ASP A 113 -17.26 12.19 7.14
CA ASP A 113 -18.05 11.47 8.11
C ASP A 113 -18.65 12.45 9.14
N HIS A 114 -19.98 12.46 9.24
CA HIS A 114 -20.70 13.34 10.14
C HIS A 114 -20.63 12.89 11.61
N HIS A 115 -20.37 11.60 11.86
CA HIS A 115 -20.18 11.06 13.21
C HIS A 115 -18.82 11.41 13.80
N LEU A 116 -17.84 11.73 12.96
CA LEU A 116 -16.47 12.09 13.37
C LEU A 116 -16.25 13.61 13.49
N ARG A 117 -17.31 14.36 13.81
CA ARG A 117 -17.27 15.81 14.03
C ARG A 117 -17.18 16.13 15.51
N TRP A 118 -16.32 17.07 15.87
CA TRP A 118 -16.26 17.60 17.24
C TRP A 118 -15.92 19.09 17.25
N ASN A 119 -16.27 19.75 18.35
CA ASN A 119 -15.94 21.15 18.57
C ASN A 119 -14.54 21.25 19.19
N ALA A 120 -13.57 21.77 18.45
CA ALA A 120 -12.18 21.86 18.93
C ALA A 120 -12.06 22.67 20.24
N SER A 121 -12.95 23.64 20.48
CA SER A 121 -12.95 24.44 21.72
C SER A 121 -13.25 23.62 22.98
N GLU A 122 -14.01 22.53 22.86
CA GLU A 122 -14.34 21.63 23.97
C GLU A 122 -13.20 20.63 24.27
N PHE A 123 -12.29 20.42 23.31
CA PHE A 123 -11.21 19.44 23.39
C PHE A 123 -9.84 20.10 23.25
N ALA A 124 -9.58 21.15 24.06
CA ALA A 124 -8.27 21.80 24.16
C ALA A 124 -7.67 22.30 22.82
N GLY A 125 -8.52 22.66 21.85
CA GLY A 125 -8.09 23.13 20.53
C GLY A 125 -7.57 22.02 19.62
N ILE A 126 -7.88 20.74 19.88
CA ILE A 126 -7.47 19.64 19.01
C ILE A 126 -8.30 19.68 17.73
N HIS A 127 -7.64 19.94 16.60
CA HIS A 127 -8.27 20.01 15.28
C HIS A 127 -8.11 18.73 14.45
N VAL A 128 -7.14 17.87 14.77
CA VAL A 128 -6.79 16.69 13.98
C VAL A 128 -6.39 15.54 14.90
N ILE A 129 -6.91 14.34 14.60
CA ILE A 129 -6.52 13.08 15.25
C ILE A 129 -6.11 12.05 14.20
N ARG A 130 -5.33 11.05 14.62
CA ARG A 130 -4.93 9.91 13.78
C ARG A 130 -5.53 8.64 14.37
N VAL A 131 -6.32 7.93 13.58
CA VAL A 131 -7.04 6.73 14.03
C VAL A 131 -6.63 5.55 13.16
N PRO A 132 -6.46 4.33 13.71
CA PRO A 132 -6.25 3.14 12.89
C PRO A 132 -7.36 2.95 11.86
N TYR A 133 -6.98 2.61 10.62
CA TYR A 133 -7.93 2.47 9.49
C TYR A 133 -9.03 1.43 9.71
N ASN A 134 -8.81 0.47 10.61
CA ASN A 134 -9.75 -0.60 10.93
C ASN A 134 -10.78 -0.20 11.99
N ARG A 135 -10.68 1.01 12.56
CA ARG A 135 -11.62 1.54 13.58
C ARG A 135 -12.59 2.58 13.03
N VAL A 136 -12.45 2.96 11.77
CA VAL A 136 -13.35 3.88 11.08
C VAL A 136 -14.00 3.17 9.90
N TRP A 137 -15.19 3.61 9.51
CA TRP A 137 -15.75 3.20 8.23
C TRP A 137 -14.83 3.70 7.10
N ARG A 138 -14.70 2.90 6.04
CA ARG A 138 -13.94 3.24 4.84
C ARG A 138 -14.66 2.67 3.62
N PRO A 139 -14.59 3.35 2.47
CA PRO A 139 -15.15 2.81 1.25
C PRO A 139 -14.38 1.57 0.79
N ASP A 140 -15.08 0.65 0.13
CA ASP A 140 -14.56 -0.58 -0.44
C ASP A 140 -14.04 -0.36 -1.88
N THR A 141 -13.30 0.73 -2.08
CA THR A 141 -12.72 1.07 -3.39
C THR A 141 -11.60 0.08 -3.74
N ILE A 142 -11.76 -0.64 -4.84
CA ILE A 142 -10.79 -1.63 -5.34
C ILE A 142 -10.40 -1.38 -6.79
N LEU A 143 -9.30 -2.00 -7.21
CA LEU A 143 -8.87 -2.05 -8.61
C LEU A 143 -9.59 -3.20 -9.34
N TYR A 144 -10.50 -2.87 -10.25
CA TYR A 144 -11.35 -3.85 -10.94
C TYR A 144 -10.56 -4.75 -11.91
N ASN A 145 -9.62 -4.17 -12.65
CA ASN A 145 -8.78 -4.91 -13.60
C ASN A 145 -7.47 -5.42 -12.96
N ASN A 146 -7.53 -5.78 -11.68
CA ASN A 146 -6.40 -6.32 -10.95
C ASN A 146 -6.01 -7.72 -11.47
N ALA A 147 -4.73 -7.91 -11.72
CA ALA A 147 -4.12 -9.19 -12.11
C ALA A 147 -3.25 -9.81 -11.00
N ASP A 148 -3.17 -9.17 -9.81
CA ASP A 148 -2.40 -9.71 -8.68
C ASP A 148 -3.22 -10.67 -7.81
N PRO A 149 -2.83 -11.96 -7.68
CA PRO A 149 -3.47 -12.87 -6.73
C PRO A 149 -3.21 -12.47 -5.26
N GLN A 150 -2.24 -11.58 -4.99
CA GLN A 150 -1.82 -11.11 -3.67
C GLN A 150 -2.17 -9.63 -3.41
N TYR A 151 -3.27 -9.15 -4.02
CA TYR A 151 -3.71 -7.76 -3.94
C TYR A 151 -3.79 -7.20 -2.51
N SER A 152 -4.34 -7.95 -1.55
CA SER A 152 -4.52 -7.50 -0.17
C SER A 152 -3.21 -7.30 0.60
N SER A 153 -2.16 -8.04 0.25
CA SER A 153 -0.83 -7.90 0.88
C SER A 153 0.04 -6.83 0.20
N ALA A 154 -0.30 -6.46 -1.04
CA ALA A 154 0.43 -5.43 -1.78
C ALA A 154 0.08 -4.00 -1.33
N VAL A 155 -1.05 -3.81 -0.63
CA VAL A 155 -1.52 -2.52 -0.12
C VAL A 155 -1.17 -2.37 1.36
N ILE A 156 -0.30 -1.40 1.65
CA ILE A 156 0.06 -0.99 3.01
C ILE A 156 -0.95 0.04 3.49
N ASN A 157 -1.77 -0.39 4.44
CA ASN A 157 -2.78 0.46 5.06
C ASN A 157 -2.17 1.26 6.22
N THR A 158 -2.20 2.59 6.12
CA THR A 158 -1.76 3.50 7.20
C THR A 158 -2.94 3.96 8.07
N ASN A 159 -2.65 4.68 9.16
CA ASN A 159 -3.70 5.33 9.97
C ASN A 159 -4.42 6.41 9.15
N VAL A 160 -5.72 6.58 9.39
CA VAL A 160 -6.50 7.67 8.81
C VAL A 160 -6.25 8.98 9.57
N ILE A 161 -6.33 10.09 8.85
CA ILE A 161 -6.26 11.44 9.41
C ILE A 161 -7.68 11.98 9.44
N VAL A 162 -8.18 12.31 10.63
CA VAL A 162 -9.53 12.83 10.84
C VAL A 162 -9.42 14.27 11.33
N ARG A 163 -10.10 15.20 10.65
CA ARG A 163 -10.21 16.60 11.05
C ARG A 163 -11.51 16.82 11.84
N HIS A 164 -11.51 17.79 12.74
CA HIS A 164 -12.68 18.12 13.58
C HIS A 164 -13.96 18.47 12.80
N THR A 165 -13.83 18.85 11.53
CA THR A 165 -14.93 19.10 10.58
C THR A 165 -15.60 17.81 10.09
N GLY A 166 -15.07 16.64 10.44
CA GLY A 166 -15.53 15.33 9.96
C GLY A 166 -14.88 14.89 8.65
N GLU A 167 -13.96 15.69 8.10
CA GLU A 167 -13.18 15.31 6.93
C GLU A 167 -12.18 14.22 7.31
N VAL A 168 -12.22 13.10 6.59
CA VAL A 168 -11.33 11.95 6.77
C VAL A 168 -10.49 11.79 5.52
N VAL A 169 -9.18 11.69 5.72
CA VAL A 169 -8.21 11.42 4.64
C VAL A 169 -7.46 10.14 4.97
N TRP A 170 -7.46 9.21 4.02
CA TRP A 170 -6.75 7.95 4.10
C TRP A 170 -5.75 7.83 2.96
N LEU A 171 -4.47 7.72 3.32
CA LEU A 171 -3.39 7.53 2.37
C LEU A 171 -2.91 6.08 2.47
N SER A 172 -3.08 5.32 1.39
CA SER A 172 -2.55 3.96 1.29
C SER A 172 -1.43 3.92 0.25
N HIS A 173 -0.40 3.13 0.50
CA HIS A 173 0.69 2.92 -0.47
C HIS A 173 0.62 1.47 -0.95
N GLY A 174 0.63 1.25 -2.25
CA GLY A 174 0.50 -0.09 -2.79
C GLY A 174 1.15 -0.31 -4.13
N ILE A 175 1.53 -1.56 -4.37
CA ILE A 175 1.93 -2.02 -5.69
C ILE A 175 0.69 -2.58 -6.37
N PHE A 176 0.23 -1.91 -7.41
CA PHE A 176 -0.94 -2.30 -8.18
C PHE A 176 -0.51 -3.01 -9.45
N ARG A 177 -1.09 -4.18 -9.72
CA ARG A 177 -0.87 -4.91 -10.97
C ARG A 177 -2.18 -4.94 -11.75
N SER A 178 -2.22 -4.24 -12.87
CA SER A 178 -3.39 -4.20 -13.73
C SER A 178 -3.15 -5.00 -15.01
N SER A 179 -4.18 -5.70 -15.47
CA SER A 179 -4.18 -6.22 -16.84
C SER A 179 -4.18 -5.05 -17.83
N CYS A 180 -3.26 -5.10 -18.79
CA CYS A 180 -3.09 -4.10 -19.83
C CYS A 180 -2.90 -4.79 -21.18
N ASP A 181 -3.73 -4.45 -22.16
CA ASP A 181 -3.60 -4.99 -23.51
C ASP A 181 -2.45 -4.31 -24.23
N ILE A 182 -1.46 -5.10 -24.64
CA ILE A 182 -0.21 -4.62 -25.25
C ILE A 182 -0.27 -4.85 -26.75
N ASP A 183 -0.15 -3.76 -27.51
CA ASP A 183 -0.10 -3.79 -28.97
C ASP A 183 1.35 -3.74 -29.46
N VAL A 184 1.78 -4.75 -30.23
CA VAL A 184 3.16 -4.90 -30.72
C VAL A 184 3.28 -4.73 -32.23
N GLU A 185 2.28 -4.18 -32.92
CA GLU A 185 2.28 -4.01 -34.39
C GLU A 185 3.52 -3.24 -34.89
N PHE A 186 3.89 -2.15 -34.21
CA PHE A 186 4.99 -1.25 -34.61
C PHE A 186 6.25 -1.37 -33.75
N PHE A 187 6.46 -2.52 -33.10
CA PHE A 187 7.64 -2.72 -32.24
C PHE A 187 8.96 -2.41 -32.98
N PRO A 188 9.92 -1.68 -32.38
CA PRO A 188 9.96 -1.11 -31.02
C PRO A 188 9.52 0.38 -30.94
N PHE A 189 8.81 0.89 -31.95
CA PHE A 189 8.30 2.28 -32.03
C PHE A 189 6.83 2.38 -31.59
N ASP A 190 6.44 1.53 -30.66
CA ASP A 190 5.08 1.35 -30.13
C ASP A 190 4.73 2.34 -29.00
N GLU A 191 3.43 2.63 -28.88
CA GLU A 191 2.83 3.35 -27.75
C GLU A 191 1.78 2.46 -27.09
N GLN A 192 1.89 2.28 -25.78
CA GLN A 192 1.05 1.41 -24.97
C GLN A 192 0.03 2.23 -24.18
N ARG A 193 -1.21 1.73 -24.10
CA ARG A 193 -2.30 2.35 -23.34
C ARG A 193 -2.78 1.39 -22.26
N CYS A 194 -2.36 1.66 -21.03
CA CYS A 194 -2.73 0.86 -19.88
C CYS A 194 -3.71 1.61 -18.98
N VAL A 195 -4.60 0.87 -18.32
CA VAL A 195 -5.70 1.45 -17.57
C VAL A 195 -5.66 0.95 -16.12
N LEU A 196 -5.97 1.83 -15.17
CA LEU A 196 -6.26 1.50 -13.76
C LEU A 196 -7.71 1.88 -13.46
N LYS A 197 -8.59 0.90 -13.27
CA LYS A 197 -10.01 1.13 -13.03
C LYS A 197 -10.36 1.00 -11.54
N TRP A 198 -10.66 2.12 -10.89
CA TRP A 198 -11.06 2.18 -9.48
C TRP A 198 -12.57 2.30 -9.34
N ALA A 199 -13.18 1.42 -8.56
CA ALA A 199 -14.60 1.50 -8.23
C ALA A 199 -14.90 0.87 -6.87
N SER A 200 -16.04 1.22 -6.29
CA SER A 200 -16.61 0.48 -5.16
C SER A 200 -17.03 -0.91 -5.61
N TRP A 201 -16.90 -1.91 -4.73
CA TRP A 201 -17.29 -3.27 -5.04
C TRP A 201 -18.78 -3.54 -4.74
N THR A 202 -19.27 -3.02 -3.62
CA THR A 202 -20.61 -3.33 -3.09
C THR A 202 -21.60 -2.17 -3.18
N TYR A 203 -21.14 -0.93 -3.20
CA TYR A 203 -22.00 0.25 -3.26
C TYR A 203 -22.29 0.65 -4.71
N ASP A 204 -23.55 1.01 -4.97
CA ASP A 204 -23.97 1.65 -6.20
C ASP A 204 -23.77 3.17 -6.16
N GLY A 205 -24.02 3.83 -7.29
CA GLY A 205 -23.89 5.29 -7.45
C GLY A 205 -24.96 6.12 -6.75
N TYR A 206 -26.01 5.50 -6.20
CA TYR A 206 -26.97 6.18 -5.33
C TYR A 206 -26.52 6.20 -3.88
N GLN A 207 -25.63 5.30 -3.48
CA GLN A 207 -25.06 5.21 -2.13
C GLN A 207 -23.71 5.90 -2.04
N LEU A 208 -22.83 5.65 -3.01
CA LEU A 208 -21.45 6.11 -3.02
C LEU A 208 -21.12 6.80 -4.35
N GLU A 209 -20.75 8.07 -4.28
CA GLU A 209 -20.30 8.85 -5.41
C GLU A 209 -18.77 8.98 -5.41
N LEU A 210 -18.14 8.45 -6.45
CA LEU A 210 -16.70 8.61 -6.68
C LEU A 210 -16.42 9.91 -7.45
N GLU A 211 -15.51 10.71 -6.91
CA GLU A 211 -15.02 11.95 -7.53
C GLU A 211 -13.50 11.89 -7.73
N ARG A 212 -13.04 12.47 -8.84
CA ARG A 212 -11.60 12.58 -9.16
C ARG A 212 -11.09 13.87 -8.54
N GLN A 213 -9.92 13.85 -7.91
CA GLN A 213 -9.33 15.09 -7.37
C GLN A 213 -8.88 16.06 -8.48
N SER A 214 -8.42 15.51 -9.60
CA SER A 214 -7.89 16.23 -10.76
C SER A 214 -8.25 15.49 -12.06
N GLU A 215 -8.23 16.20 -13.19
CA GLU A 215 -8.36 15.60 -14.53
C GLU A 215 -7.10 14.81 -14.94
N GLN A 216 -5.95 15.16 -14.34
CA GLN A 216 -4.67 14.47 -14.54
C GLN A 216 -4.25 13.79 -13.24
N GLY A 217 -3.61 12.63 -13.34
CA GLY A 217 -3.01 12.00 -12.16
C GLY A 217 -1.73 12.72 -11.74
N ASP A 218 -1.41 12.65 -10.45
CA ASP A 218 -0.24 13.34 -9.91
C ASP A 218 1.06 12.61 -10.31
N VAL A 219 1.91 13.33 -11.03
CA VAL A 219 3.24 12.90 -11.50
C VAL A 219 4.39 13.62 -10.81
N THR A 220 4.14 14.42 -9.77
CA THR A 220 5.16 15.21 -9.07
C THR A 220 6.32 14.36 -8.53
N ASN A 221 6.02 13.15 -8.07
CA ASN A 221 6.98 12.17 -7.55
C ASN A 221 7.24 11.02 -8.54
N TYR A 222 6.95 11.20 -9.83
CA TYR A 222 7.20 10.17 -10.85
C TYR A 222 8.69 9.98 -11.08
N GLN A 223 9.15 8.73 -10.99
CA GLN A 223 10.50 8.35 -11.34
C GLN A 223 10.52 7.82 -12.78
N ALA A 224 11.29 8.48 -13.64
CA ALA A 224 11.41 8.09 -15.04
C ALA A 224 11.91 6.64 -15.20
N ASN A 225 11.23 5.88 -16.06
CA ASN A 225 11.62 4.53 -16.44
C ASN A 225 12.69 4.56 -17.56
N GLY A 226 13.62 3.60 -17.57
CA GLY A 226 14.69 3.52 -18.56
C GLY A 226 14.29 2.99 -19.94
N GLU A 227 13.16 2.29 -20.01
CA GLU A 227 12.59 1.62 -21.19
C GLU A 227 11.37 2.36 -21.75
N PHE A 228 10.57 3.02 -20.90
CA PHE A 228 9.36 3.73 -21.31
C PHE A 228 9.37 5.21 -20.89
N ASP A 229 8.92 6.06 -21.81
CA ASP A 229 8.56 7.45 -21.54
C ASP A 229 7.09 7.54 -21.15
N LEU A 230 6.78 8.22 -20.05
CA LEU A 230 5.41 8.55 -19.68
C LEU A 230 4.95 9.71 -20.57
N VAL A 231 4.01 9.44 -21.46
CA VAL A 231 3.46 10.43 -22.40
C VAL A 231 2.30 11.19 -21.76
N ASP A 232 1.40 10.45 -21.10
CA ASP A 232 0.19 11.03 -20.51
C ASP A 232 -0.30 10.19 -19.33
N PHE A 233 -0.96 10.86 -18.37
CA PHE A 233 -1.59 10.22 -17.22
C PHE A 233 -2.89 10.96 -16.86
N THR A 234 -4.02 10.47 -17.39
CA THR A 234 -5.31 11.16 -17.33
C THR A 234 -6.36 10.37 -16.58
N ALA A 235 -7.29 11.07 -15.94
CA ALA A 235 -8.35 10.49 -15.12
C ALA A 235 -9.72 10.76 -15.73
N THR A 236 -10.47 9.71 -16.04
CA THR A 236 -11.83 9.81 -16.55
C THR A 236 -12.81 9.19 -15.56
N ARG A 237 -13.95 9.84 -15.33
CA ARG A 237 -15.04 9.29 -14.50
C ARG A 237 -16.07 8.69 -15.42
N ASN A 238 -16.41 7.42 -15.22
CA ASN A 238 -17.43 6.73 -15.98
C ASN A 238 -18.58 6.30 -15.07
N ILE A 239 -19.74 6.06 -15.68
CA ILE A 239 -20.88 5.42 -15.04
C ILE A 239 -21.21 4.20 -15.88
N GLN A 240 -21.22 3.03 -15.26
CA GLN A 240 -21.50 1.76 -15.91
C GLN A 240 -22.79 1.14 -15.36
N TYR A 241 -23.55 0.50 -16.22
CA TYR A 241 -24.69 -0.33 -15.83
C TYR A 241 -24.34 -1.79 -16.12
N TYR A 242 -24.35 -2.62 -15.09
CA TYR A 242 -24.01 -4.04 -15.23
C TYR A 242 -25.25 -4.88 -15.50
N SER A 243 -25.09 -6.02 -16.17
CA SER A 243 -26.23 -6.89 -16.50
C SER A 243 -26.92 -7.51 -15.28
N CYS A 244 -26.24 -7.56 -14.14
CA CYS A 244 -26.79 -8.08 -12.89
C CYS A 244 -27.76 -7.11 -12.19
N CYS A 245 -27.61 -5.80 -12.40
CA CYS A 245 -28.21 -4.77 -11.54
C CYS A 245 -28.66 -3.55 -12.37
N PRO A 246 -29.89 -3.00 -12.15
CA PRO A 246 -30.36 -1.80 -12.85
C PRO A 246 -29.70 -0.50 -12.36
N GLU A 247 -28.99 -0.51 -11.24
CA GLU A 247 -28.37 0.67 -10.65
C GLU A 247 -27.07 1.09 -11.38
N PRO A 248 -26.74 2.39 -11.39
CA PRO A 248 -25.48 2.89 -11.95
C PRO A 248 -24.32 2.60 -11.01
N TYR A 249 -23.19 2.14 -11.54
CA TYR A 249 -21.95 1.95 -10.81
C TYR A 249 -20.89 2.93 -11.32
N PRO A 250 -20.50 3.95 -10.52
CA PRO A 250 -19.47 4.89 -10.92
C PRO A 250 -18.08 4.25 -10.82
N ASP A 251 -17.21 4.61 -11.75
CA ASP A 251 -15.79 4.25 -11.71
C ASP A 251 -14.90 5.44 -12.09
N ILE A 252 -13.68 5.44 -11.55
CA ILE A 252 -12.62 6.37 -11.94
C ILE A 252 -11.53 5.55 -12.64
N THR A 253 -11.38 5.82 -13.92
CA THR A 253 -10.46 5.14 -14.81
C THR A 253 -9.26 6.05 -15.08
N TYR A 254 -8.08 5.64 -14.63
CA TYR A 254 -6.82 6.32 -14.97
C TYR A 254 -6.17 5.66 -16.17
N GLU A 255 -5.94 6.42 -17.24
CA GLU A 255 -5.24 5.98 -18.45
C GLU A 255 -3.78 6.43 -18.38
N ILE A 256 -2.86 5.47 -18.49
CA ILE A 256 -1.42 5.67 -18.54
C ILE A 256 -0.96 5.41 -19.97
N ARG A 257 -0.44 6.44 -20.63
CA ARG A 257 0.15 6.31 -21.97
C ARG A 257 1.67 6.23 -21.85
N LEU A 258 2.23 5.13 -22.32
CA LEU A 258 3.66 4.84 -22.26
C LEU A 258 4.22 4.69 -23.68
N ARG A 259 5.33 5.35 -23.98
CA ARG A 259 6.03 5.20 -25.26
C ARG A 259 7.35 4.46 -25.05
N ARG A 260 7.61 3.43 -25.83
CA ARG A 260 8.87 2.67 -25.72
C ARG A 260 10.06 3.47 -26.24
N ARG A 261 11.21 3.34 -25.57
CA ARG A 261 12.50 3.87 -26.01
C ARG A 261 13.14 2.88 -26.99
N PRO A 262 13.23 3.18 -28.29
CA PRO A 262 13.55 2.18 -29.30
C PRO A 262 15.05 1.85 -29.39
N MET A 263 15.93 2.71 -28.89
CA MET A 263 17.38 2.65 -29.17
C MET A 263 18.02 1.32 -28.78
N PHE A 264 17.65 0.74 -27.63
CA PHE A 264 18.17 -0.55 -27.21
C PHE A 264 17.83 -1.67 -28.19
N TYR A 265 16.60 -1.69 -28.71
CA TYR A 265 16.12 -2.69 -29.67
C TYR A 265 16.66 -2.44 -31.07
N VAL A 266 16.83 -1.18 -31.46
CA VAL A 266 17.42 -0.83 -32.76
C VAL A 266 18.85 -1.38 -32.87
N PHE A 267 19.70 -1.16 -31.87
CA PHE A 267 21.10 -1.61 -31.92
C PHE A 267 21.28 -3.11 -31.71
N ASN A 268 20.48 -3.72 -30.83
CA ASN A 268 20.68 -5.13 -30.46
C ASN A 268 19.82 -6.12 -31.26
N LEU A 269 18.72 -5.66 -31.88
CA LEU A 269 17.79 -6.53 -32.60
C LEU A 269 17.67 -6.16 -34.08
N ILE A 270 17.37 -4.91 -34.41
CA ILE A 270 17.13 -4.50 -35.81
C ILE A 270 18.44 -4.48 -36.62
N LEU A 271 19.49 -3.85 -36.09
CA LEU A 271 20.75 -3.65 -36.82
C LEU A 271 21.43 -4.99 -37.20
N PRO A 272 21.57 -6.00 -36.31
CA PRO A 272 22.09 -7.31 -36.70
C PRO A 272 21.26 -8.00 -37.78
N CYS A 273 19.93 -7.92 -37.71
CA CYS A 273 19.05 -8.51 -38.73
C CYS A 273 19.22 -7.84 -40.11
N LEU A 274 19.38 -6.52 -40.15
CA LEU A 274 19.66 -5.80 -41.40
C LEU A 274 21.04 -6.16 -41.97
N LEU A 275 22.06 -6.32 -41.12
CA LEU A 275 23.39 -6.71 -41.55
C LEU A 275 23.44 -8.14 -42.11
N ILE A 276 22.67 -9.08 -41.54
CA ILE A 276 22.61 -10.47 -42.03
C ILE A 276 21.84 -10.57 -43.35
N ASN A 277 20.72 -9.86 -43.48
CA ASN A 277 19.89 -9.93 -44.68
C ASN A 277 20.38 -9.03 -45.84
N GLY A 278 21.20 -8.03 -45.52
CA GLY A 278 21.77 -7.08 -46.48
C GLY A 278 23.09 -7.53 -47.12
N ILE A 279 23.61 -8.70 -46.73
CA ILE A 279 24.77 -9.39 -47.33
C ILE A 279 24.24 -10.56 -48.17
#